data_AF-A0A8H5ETT0-F1
#
_entry.id   AF-A0A8H5ETT0-F1
#
_cell.length_a   1.000
_cell.length_b   1.000
_cell.length_c   1.000
_cell.angle_alpha   90.00
_cell.angle_beta   90.00
_cell.angle_gamma   90.00
#
_symmetry.space_group_name_H-M   'P 1'
#
loop_
_entity.id
_entity.type
_entity.pdbx_description
1 polymer ?
#
loop_
_entity_poly.entity_id
_entity_poly.type
_entity_poly.pdbx_seq_one_letter_code
_entity_poly.pdbx_strand_id
1 'polypeptide(L)' 'MRIFMDHQERYPHHHVAGLLGYVETHHGLRTFLTIWANHLSDEVKHHFYKNGYHSKKKAFTLYASENDEDGGESQAH' A
#
# COMPACT_ATOMS: atom_id res chain seq x y z
N MET A 1 -23.47 20.08 -31.37
CA MET A 1 -23.20 18.71 -30.89
C MET A 1 -22.03 18.77 -29.91
N ARG A 2 -22.28 19.23 -28.67
CA ARG A 2 -21.30 19.22 -27.59
C ARG A 2 -21.43 17.84 -26.95
N ILE A 3 -20.39 17.03 -27.13
CA ILE A 3 -20.28 15.73 -26.50
C ILE A 3 -20.32 15.99 -25.00
N PHE A 4 -21.41 15.60 -24.35
CA PHE A 4 -21.52 15.50 -22.90
C PHE A 4 -20.45 14.48 -22.49
N MET A 5 -19.24 14.94 -22.20
CA MET A 5 -18.25 14.10 -21.53
C MET A 5 -18.79 13.86 -20.14
N ASP A 6 -19.11 12.60 -19.87
CA ASP A 6 -19.48 12.13 -18.56
C ASP A 6 -18.42 12.57 -17.54
N HIS A 7 -18.89 13.08 -16.40
CA HIS A 7 -18.05 13.66 -15.36
C HIS A 7 -17.30 12.57 -14.56
N GLN A 8 -17.53 11.29 -14.85
CA GLN A 8 -16.97 10.15 -14.11
C GLN A 8 -15.67 9.55 -14.70
N GLU A 9 -15.26 9.89 -15.92
CA GLU A 9 -14.07 9.28 -16.55
C GLU A 9 -12.74 10.03 -16.33
N ARG A 10 -12.75 11.15 -15.59
CA ARG A 10 -11.55 12.01 -15.45
C ARG A 10 -10.62 11.67 -14.29
N TYR A 11 -10.97 10.70 -13.45
CA TYR A 11 -10.14 10.31 -12.31
C TYR A 11 -9.72 8.85 -12.42
N PRO A 12 -8.41 8.57 -12.53
CA PRO A 12 -7.93 7.19 -12.49
C PRO A 12 -8.29 6.57 -11.14
N HIS A 13 -8.64 5.29 -11.15
CA HIS A 13 -8.99 4.55 -9.94
C HIS A 13 -7.77 4.48 -9.01
N HIS A 14 -7.96 4.90 -7.76
CA HIS A 14 -6.90 4.89 -6.76
C HIS A 14 -6.89 3.56 -6.00
N HIS A 15 -5.75 2.89 -5.98
CA HIS A 15 -5.52 1.69 -5.18
C HIS A 15 -4.78 2.08 -3.90
N VAL A 16 -5.37 1.78 -2.73
CA VAL A 16 -4.75 2.04 -1.43
C VAL A 16 -3.88 0.83 -1.06
N ALA A 17 -2.58 1.07 -0.86
CA ALA A 17 -1.60 0.00 -0.60
C ALA A 17 -1.28 -0.21 0.89
N GLY A 18 -1.60 0.75 1.77
CA GLY A 18 -1.24 0.70 3.18
C GLY A 18 -1.65 1.96 3.95
N LEU A 19 -1.38 1.93 5.25
CA LEU A 19 -1.68 2.99 6.21
C LEU A 19 -0.41 3.41 6.95
N LEU A 20 -0.35 4.68 7.36
CA LEU A 20 0.76 5.25 8.10
C LEU A 20 0.22 5.91 9.37
N GLY A 21 0.63 5.39 10.52
CA GLY A 21 0.34 6.00 11.82
C GLY A 21 1.33 7.13 12.09
N TYR A 22 0.83 8.30 12.45
CA TYR A 22 1.65 9.44 12.85
C TYR A 22 1.47 9.71 14.34
N VAL A 23 2.54 10.14 14.98
CA VAL A 23 2.54 10.58 16.37
C VAL A 23 3.13 11.98 16.46
N GLU A 24 2.56 12.81 17.33
CA GLU A 24 3.10 14.13 17.61
C GLU A 24 4.34 14.02 18.50
N THR A 25 5.42 14.67 18.07
CA THR A 25 6.66 14.80 18.84
C THR A 25 6.97 16.28 19.04
N HIS A 26 7.84 16.62 19.98
CA HIS A 26 8.23 18.01 20.24
C HIS A 26 8.77 18.76 19.00
N HIS A 27 9.20 18.04 17.96
CA HIS A 27 9.69 18.61 16.70
C HIS A 27 8.68 18.49 15.54
N GLY A 28 7.43 18.09 15.81
CA GLY A 28 6.36 17.90 14.82
C GLY A 28 5.91 16.45 14.66
N LEU A 29 5.17 16.15 13.59
CA LEU A 29 4.64 14.81 13.34
C LEU A 29 5.75 13.87 12.84
N ARG A 30 5.89 12.71 13.49
CA ARG A 30 6.78 11.63 13.05
C ARG A 30 5.96 10.40 12.72
N THR A 31 6.40 9.64 11.72
CA THR A 31 5.86 8.31 11.42
C THR A 31 6.13 7.35 12.58
N PHE A 32 5.06 6.77 13.12
CA PHE A 32 5.11 5.78 14.18
C PHE A 32 5.20 4.36 13.60
N LEU A 33 4.25 3.99 12.73
CA LEU A 33 4.16 2.66 12.14
C LEU A 33 3.62 2.74 10.70
N THR A 34 4.13 1.88 9.82
CA THR A 34 3.56 1.67 8.48
C THR A 34 3.02 0.26 8.38
N ILE A 35 1.75 0.13 8.00
CA ILE A 35 1.08 -1.15 7.78
C ILE A 35 0.76 -1.24 6.28
N TRP A 36 1.02 -2.38 5.68
CA TRP A 36 0.75 -2.61 4.25
C TRP A 36 -0.40 -3.59 4.09
N ALA A 37 -1.06 -3.57 2.92
CA ALA A 37 -1.99 -4.63 2.59
C ALA A 37 -1.25 -5.97 2.52
N ASN A 38 -1.88 -7.07 2.95
CA ASN A 38 -1.26 -8.39 2.88
C ASN A 38 -0.92 -8.77 1.41
N HIS A 39 -1.82 -8.41 0.48
CA HIS A 39 -1.67 -8.71 -0.94
C HIS A 39 -1.50 -7.42 -1.75
N LEU A 40 -0.28 -7.16 -2.23
CA LEU A 40 0.01 -6.05 -3.14
C LEU A 40 0.07 -6.51 -4.61
N SER A 41 -0.46 -5.71 -5.52
CA SER A 41 -0.33 -5.91 -6.97
C SER A 41 1.10 -5.68 -7.44
N ASP A 42 1.46 -6.30 -8.58
CA ASP A 42 2.81 -6.19 -9.14
C ASP A 42 3.14 -4.77 -9.63
N GLU A 43 2.12 -3.98 -10.01
CA GLU A 43 2.25 -2.56 -10.36
C GLU A 43 2.80 -1.75 -9.19
N VAL A 44 2.29 -1.99 -7.98
CA VAL A 44 2.77 -1.33 -6.77
C VAL A 44 4.17 -1.84 -6.40
N LYS A 45 4.41 -3.15 -6.51
CA LYS A 45 5.74 -3.74 -6.23
C LYS A 45 6.82 -3.23 -7.18
N HIS A 46 6.48 -2.85 -8.42
CA HIS A 46 7.43 -2.29 -9.37
C HIS A 46 8.02 -0.95 -8.90
N HIS A 47 7.27 -0.15 -8.14
CA HIS A 47 7.78 1.11 -7.57
C HIS A 47 8.92 0.92 -6.57
N PHE A 48 9.07 -0.27 -5.98
CA PHE A 48 10.14 -0.57 -5.02
C PHE A 48 11.45 -0.98 -5.68
N TYR A 49 11.50 -1.06 -7.01
CA TYR A 49 12.69 -1.43 -7.75
C TYR A 49 13.03 -0.40 -8.83
N LYS A 50 14.26 0.12 -8.80
CA LYS A 50 14.77 0.97 -9.89
C LYS A 50 14.94 0.19 -11.21
N ASN A 51 15.37 -1.07 -11.12
CA ASN A 51 15.49 -1.99 -12.26
C ASN A 51 14.77 -3.30 -11.94
N GLY A 52 13.47 -3.35 -12.24
CA GLY A 52 12.63 -4.53 -11.99
C GLY A 52 13.10 -5.80 -12.73
N TYR A 53 13.61 -5.64 -13.96
CA TYR A 53 14.03 -6.76 -14.81
C TYR A 53 15.18 -7.61 -14.22
N HIS A 54 16.18 -6.97 -13.62
CA HIS A 54 17.33 -7.67 -13.04
C HIS A 54 17.12 -8.05 -11.56
N SER A 55 15.96 -7.71 -11.00
CA SER A 55 15.65 -7.99 -9.59
C SER A 55 15.04 -9.38 -9.40
N LYS A 56 15.20 -9.94 -8.19
CA LYS A 56 14.56 -11.21 -7.80
C LYS A 56 13.08 -11.06 -7.41
N LYS A 57 12.51 -9.84 -7.53
CA LYS A 57 11.10 -9.51 -7.22
C LYS A 57 10.61 -10.03 -5.86
N LYS A 58 11.43 -9.87 -4.81
CA LYS A 58 11.14 -10.34 -3.45
C LYS A 58 10.52 -9.27 -2.53
N ALA A 59 9.83 -8.28 -3.10
CA ALA A 59 9.20 -7.23 -2.31
C ALA A 59 7.97 -7.83 -1.59
N PHE A 60 7.86 -7.56 -0.29
CA PHE A 60 6.74 -7.98 0.58
C PHE A 60 6.51 -9.49 0.72
N THR A 61 7.41 -10.35 0.24
CA THR A 61 7.22 -11.81 0.34
C THR A 61 7.32 -12.33 1.77
N LEU A 62 8.25 -11.79 2.57
CA LEU A 62 8.38 -12.13 3.99
C LEU A 62 7.23 -11.56 4.83
N TYR A 63 6.79 -10.36 4.48
CA TYR A 63 5.67 -9.71 5.15
C TYR A 63 4.39 -10.52 4.96
N ALA A 64 4.09 -10.93 3.71
CA ALA A 64 2.92 -11.75 3.43
C ALA A 64 2.95 -13.09 4.19
N SER A 65 4.10 -13.78 4.20
CA SER A 65 4.21 -15.06 4.92
C SER A 65 3.97 -14.93 6.43
N GLU A 66 4.48 -13.87 7.07
CA GLU A 66 4.29 -13.67 8.51
C GLU A 66 2.83 -13.33 8.86
N ASN A 67 2.13 -12.58 7.98
CA ASN A 67 0.73 -12.23 8.19
C ASN A 67 -0.22 -13.41 7.89
N ASP A 68 0.16 -14.34 7.01
CA ASP A 68 -0.61 -15.55 6.74
C ASP A 68 -0.51 -16.57 7.90
N GLU A 69 0.63 -16.59 8.60
CA GLU A 69 0.86 -17.47 9.76
C GLU A 69 0.17 -16.96 11.04
N ASP A 70 0.08 -15.64 11.22
CA ASP A 70 -0.44 -14.98 12.43
C ASP A 70 -1.93 -14.56 12.32
N GLY A 71 -2.69 -15.25 11.45
CA GLY A 71 -4.04 -14.89 11.03
C GLY A 71 -5.06 -14.63 12.15
N GLY A 72 -5.08 -13.41 12.68
CA GLY A 72 -6.26 -12.71 13.16
C GLY A 72 -6.67 -12.86 14.64
N GLU A 73 -5.74 -12.90 15.60
CA GLU A 73 -6.11 -12.64 17.01
C GLU A 73 -6.19 -11.12 17.27
N SER A 74 -7.30 -10.51 16.86
CA SER A 74 -7.71 -9.20 17.38
C SER A 74 -9.04 -9.36 18.10
N GLN A 75 -8.93 -9.66 19.39
CA GLN A 75 -10.02 -9.62 20.36
C GLN A 75 -10.61 -8.20 20.38
N ALA A 76 -11.87 -8.07 19.97
CA ALA A 76 -12.65 -6.85 20.18
C ALA A 76 -13.14 -6.85 21.64
N HIS A 77 -12.73 -5.84 22.41
CA HIS A 77 -13.31 -5.48 23.72
C HIS A 77 -14.15 -4.21 23.56
#